data_AF-A0A6A4EKP5-F1
#
_entry.id   AF-A0A6A4EKP5-F1
#
_cell.length_a   1.000
_cell.length_b   1.000
_cell.length_c   1.000
_cell.angle_alpha   90.00
_cell.angle_beta   90.00
_cell.angle_gamma   90.00
#
_symmetry.space_group_name_H-M   'P 1'
#
loop_
_entity.id
_entity.type
_entity.pdbx_description
1 polymer ?
#
loop_
_entity_poly.entity_id
_entity_poly.type
_entity_poly.pdbx_seq_one_letter_code
_entity_poly.pdbx_strand_id
1 'polypeptide(L)' 'MKPKRYKAIICEFMAFRTGHTFSTDTTFSQAALLDITPDDVCHWMNSRAFGEPDPDEAQSQ' A
#
# COMPACT_ATOMS: atom_id res chain seq x y z
N MET A 1 15.21 19.23 -6.19
CA MET A 1 13.82 18.74 -6.06
C MET A 1 13.83 17.37 -5.38
N LYS A 2 12.99 17.08 -4.37
CA LYS A 2 12.90 15.74 -3.74
C LYS A 2 11.65 14.97 -4.24
N PRO A 3 11.61 14.48 -5.49
CA PRO A 3 10.53 13.61 -5.98
C PRO A 3 10.69 12.13 -5.58
N LYS A 4 11.68 11.78 -4.73
CA LYS A 4 12.01 10.36 -4.47
C LYS A 4 11.17 9.70 -3.37
N ARG A 5 10.74 10.45 -2.34
CA ARG A 5 10.06 9.85 -1.18
C ARG A 5 8.61 9.49 -1.48
N TYR A 6 7.86 10.40 -2.11
CA TYR A 6 6.48 10.12 -2.52
C TYR A 6 6.42 8.94 -3.51
N LYS A 7 7.32 8.91 -4.51
CA LYS A 7 7.36 7.84 -5.50
C LYS A 7 7.71 6.47 -4.89
N ALA A 8 8.65 6.43 -3.95
CA ALA A 8 8.95 5.19 -3.24
C ALA A 8 7.76 4.69 -2.42
N ILE A 9 7.13 5.60 -1.65
CA ILE A 9 5.95 5.29 -0.82
C ILE A 9 4.80 4.75 -1.67
N ILE A 10 4.50 5.38 -2.81
CA ILE A 10 3.40 4.91 -3.67
C ILE A 10 3.73 3.57 -4.33
N CYS A 11 5.00 3.29 -4.69
CA CYS A 11 5.39 1.97 -5.20
C CYS A 11 5.26 0.87 -4.14
N GLU A 12 5.70 1.13 -2.91
CA GLU A 12 5.52 0.20 -1.77
C GLU A 12 4.05 -0.07 -1.49
N PHE A 13 3.23 0.98 -1.46
CA PHE A 13 1.79 0.87 -1.24
C PHE A 13 1.09 0.06 -2.33
N MET A 14 1.37 0.37 -3.60
CA MET A 14 0.78 -0.36 -4.72
C MET A 14 1.22 -1.82 -4.74
N ALA A 15 2.45 -2.11 -4.32
CA ALA A 15 2.93 -3.48 -4.18
C ALA A 15 2.19 -4.26 -3.10
N PHE A 16 1.94 -3.63 -1.95
CA PHE A 16 1.08 -4.20 -0.91
C PHE A 16 -0.34 -4.47 -1.42
N ARG A 17 -0.96 -3.50 -2.10
CA ARG A 17 -2.34 -3.61 -2.58
C ARG A 17 -2.53 -4.69 -3.65
N THR A 18 -1.56 -4.84 -4.55
CA THR A 18 -1.69 -5.73 -5.72
C THR A 18 -0.97 -7.07 -5.57
N GLY A 19 -0.13 -7.23 -4.53
CA GLY A 19 0.76 -8.38 -4.39
C GLY A 19 1.89 -8.43 -5.43
N HIS A 20 2.09 -7.37 -6.21
CA HIS A 20 3.08 -7.30 -7.29
C HIS A 20 4.15 -6.26 -7.00
N THR A 21 5.42 -6.61 -7.21
CA THR A 21 6.51 -5.66 -7.04
C THR A 21 6.60 -4.68 -8.22
N PHE A 22 6.87 -3.41 -7.92
CA PHE A 22 7.03 -2.35 -8.91
C PHE A 22 8.45 -1.80 -8.88
N SER A 23 8.99 -1.44 -10.05
CA SER A 23 10.21 -0.64 -10.12
C SER A 23 9.97 0.74 -9.53
N THR A 24 10.99 1.36 -8.93
CA THR A 24 10.92 2.75 -8.44
C THR A 24 10.66 3.76 -9.54
N ASP A 25 10.83 3.37 -10.81
CA ASP A 25 10.56 4.21 -11.97
C ASP A 25 9.14 4.06 -12.51
N THR A 26 8.35 3.14 -11.97
CA THR A 26 6.96 2.90 -12.38
C THR A 26 6.11 4.16 -12.27
N THR A 27 5.31 4.40 -13.31
CA THR A 27 4.30 5.45 -13.34
C THR A 27 2.93 4.79 -13.34
N PHE A 28 2.14 5.09 -12.32
CA PHE A 28 0.78 4.57 -12.19
C PHE A 28 -0.19 5.41 -13.03
N SER A 29 -1.16 4.76 -13.67
CA SER A 29 -2.22 5.48 -14.39
C SER A 29 -3.11 6.23 -13.39
N GLN A 30 -3.74 7.32 -13.84
CA GLN A 30 -4.67 8.07 -13.01
C GLN A 30 -5.84 7.18 -12.52
N ALA A 31 -6.34 6.29 -13.38
CA ALA A 31 -7.37 5.33 -13.00
C ALA A 31 -6.92 4.42 -11.84
N ALA A 32 -5.69 3.89 -11.88
CA ALA A 32 -5.17 3.02 -10.83
C ALA A 32 -5.03 3.74 -9.48
N LEU A 33 -4.72 5.04 -9.51
CA LEU A 33 -4.63 5.90 -8.33
C LEU A 33 -6.00 6.28 -7.78
N LEU A 34 -7.00 6.48 -8.64
CA LEU A 34 -8.37 6.78 -8.22
C LEU A 34 -9.10 5.55 -7.65
N ASP A 35 -8.63 4.36 -8.00
CA ASP A 35 -9.12 3.08 -7.47
C ASP A 35 -8.61 2.80 -6.04
N ILE A 36 -7.75 3.66 -5.48
CA ILE A 36 -7.28 3.52 -4.11
C ILE A 36 -8.41 3.85 -3.14
N THR A 37 -8.75 2.89 -2.27
CA THR A 37 -9.76 3.06 -1.24
C THR A 37 -9.15 3.49 0.10
N PRO A 38 -9.92 4.12 1.00
CA PRO A 38 -9.47 4.37 2.37
C PRO A 38 -9.06 3.09 3.11
N ASP A 39 -9.77 1.98 2.88
CA ASP A 39 -9.48 0.69 3.51
C ASP A 39 -8.10 0.16 3.09
N ASP A 40 -7.71 0.31 1.82
CA ASP A 40 -6.36 -0.05 1.36
C ASP A 40 -5.29 0.70 2.16
N VAL A 41 -5.49 2.00 2.37
CA VAL A 41 -4.55 2.87 3.11
C VAL A 41 -4.50 2.45 4.57
N CYS A 42 -5.65 2.22 5.21
CA CYS A 42 -5.74 1.78 6.60
C CYS A 42 -5.04 0.43 6.80
N HIS A 43 -5.33 -0.56 5.96
CA HIS A 43 -4.69 -1.88 6.04
C HIS A 43 -3.19 -1.79 5.83
N TRP A 44 -2.72 -0.99 4.86
CA TRP A 44 -1.30 -0.83 4.63
C TRP A 44 -0.59 -0.15 5.81
N MET A 45 -1.18 0.91 6.37
CA MET A 45 -0.60 1.60 7.53
C MET A 45 -0.57 0.70 8.76
N ASN A 46 -1.63 -0.07 9.02
CA ASN A 46 -1.67 -1.04 10.11
C ASN A 46 -0.63 -2.14 9.89
N SER A 47 -0.51 -2.67 8.68
CA SER A 47 0.49 -3.68 8.34
C SER A 47 1.92 -3.17 8.57
N ARG A 48 2.20 -1.92 8.22
CA ARG A 48 3.52 -1.29 8.48
C ARG A 48 3.81 -1.05 9.96
N ALA A 49 2.78 -0.74 10.75
CA ALA A 49 2.94 -0.42 12.16
C ALA A 49 2.98 -1.66 13.05
N PHE A 50 2.16 -2.67 12.74
CA PHE A 50 1.90 -3.82 13.60
C PHE A 50 2.30 -5.17 12.99
N GLY A 51 2.61 -5.23 11.69
CA GLY A 51 2.90 -6.48 10.98
C GLY A 51 1.65 -7.13 10.40
N GLU A 52 1.72 -8.42 10.06
CA GLU A 52 0.55 -9.17 9.60
C GLU A 52 -0.44 -9.34 10.75
N PRO A 53 -1.75 -9.11 10.52
CA PRO A 53 -2.75 -9.34 11.54
C PRO A 53 -2.73 -10.82 11.94
N ASP A 54 -2.78 -11.07 13.24
CA ASP A 54 -2.89 -12.43 13.75
C ASP A 54 -4.26 -13.00 13.29
N PRO A 55 -4.29 -14.12 12.55
CA PRO A 55 -5.54 -14.71 12.06
C PRO A 55 -6.52 -15.05 13.19
N ASP A 56 -6.05 -15.21 14.43
CA ASP A 56 -6.91 -15.49 15.60
C ASP A 56 -7.59 -14.23 16.17
N GLU A 57 -7.03 -13.02 15.97
CA GLU A 57 -7.68 -11.78 16.42
C GLU A 57 -8.78 -11.31 15.47
N ALA A 58 -8.68 -11.63 14.17
CA ALA A 58 -9.68 -11.25 13.16
C ALA A 58 -11.04 -11.97 13.32
N GLN A 59 -11.12 -13.02 14.15
CA GLN A 59 -12.34 -13.80 14.40
C GLN A 59 -13.08 -13.38 15.68
N SER A 60 -12.52 -12.44 16.45
CA SER A 60 -13.05 -12.06 17.76
C SER A 60 -13.45 -10.58 17.82
N GLN A 61 -14.30 -10.11 16.91
CA GLN A 61 -15.05 -8.86 17.07
C GLN A 61 -16.48 -8.98 16.54
#